data_AF-A0AA47MKC4-F1
#
_entry.id   AF-A0AA47MKC4-F1
#
_cell.length_a   1.000
_cell.length_b   1.000
_cell.length_c   1.000
_cell.angle_alpha   90.00
_cell.angle_beta   90.00
_cell.angle_gamma   90.00
#
_symmetry.space_group_name_H-M   'P 1'
#
loop_
_entity.id
_entity.type
_entity.pdbx_description
1 polymer ?
#
loop_
_entity_poly.entity_id
_entity_poly.type
_entity_poly.pdbx_seq_one_letter_code
_entity_poly.pdbx_strand_id
1 'polypeptide(L)'
;MADSSEKDEVTQVTEEVEEVTEEEMVTEGPEKNVVTSSVQSTGTEMENAKQASKLKKARTAKLSQLTKRKNVMIQLMEDVSGFHEVRDNLHTYKDLLERFKDIHRNYQELLTEEERKQDDSEWFEPKINEINTFLSSVSTWISGASRAGKPQEEEEISPKDSASQADPLTEFPRTGASAGGATFLCAARLNRAPSASPVLFFLSFFWYFVVVACRSVNMRGRAAGVGQ
;
A
#
# COMPACT_ATOMS: atom_id res chain seq x y z
N MET A 1 1.97 -14.95 -55.22
CA MET A 1 1.00 -13.84 -55.29
C MET A 1 1.27 -13.02 -54.04
N ALA A 2 2.27 -12.14 -54.11
CA ALA A 2 2.13 -10.69 -54.30
C ALA A 2 1.87 -10.02 -52.94
N ASP A 3 2.46 -8.92 -52.53
CA ASP A 3 3.49 -8.00 -53.06
C ASP A 3 3.57 -6.87 -52.01
N SER A 4 4.77 -6.31 -51.78
CA SER A 4 5.00 -4.91 -51.36
C SER A 4 4.43 -4.41 -50.00
N SER A 5 4.91 -3.37 -49.31
CA SER A 5 5.99 -2.38 -49.42
C SER A 5 5.81 -1.53 -48.13
N GLU A 6 6.81 -1.42 -47.25
CA GLU A 6 7.69 -0.25 -47.11
C GLU A 6 6.95 1.10 -47.08
N LYS A 7 6.95 1.79 -45.92
CA LYS A 7 7.11 3.25 -45.80
C LYS A 7 7.68 3.62 -44.44
N ASP A 8 8.93 4.04 -44.47
CA ASP A 8 9.55 4.95 -43.52
C ASP A 8 8.86 6.33 -43.58
N GLU A 9 8.71 7.00 -42.44
CA GLU A 9 8.70 8.47 -42.42
C GLU A 9 9.44 8.99 -41.19
N VAL A 10 10.68 9.40 -41.47
CA VAL A 10 11.49 10.28 -40.64
C VAL A 10 10.96 11.69 -40.82
N THR A 11 10.69 12.39 -39.72
CA THR A 11 10.64 13.86 -39.74
C THR A 11 11.62 14.39 -38.71
N GLN A 12 12.81 14.74 -39.20
CA GLN A 12 13.69 15.71 -38.57
C GLN A 12 13.18 17.11 -38.94
N VAL A 13 13.12 18.02 -37.97
CA VAL A 13 13.12 19.46 -38.22
C VAL A 13 14.25 20.05 -37.39
N THR A 14 15.32 20.39 -38.10
CA THR A 14 16.39 21.35 -37.81
C THR A 14 15.80 22.77 -37.78
N GLU A 15 16.12 23.57 -36.76
CA GLU A 15 17.12 24.65 -36.79
C GLU A 15 16.45 26.01 -37.07
N GLU A 16 16.57 26.96 -36.14
CA GLU A 16 17.00 28.32 -36.48
C GLU A 16 17.43 29.10 -35.24
N VAL A 17 18.62 29.66 -35.39
CA VAL A 17 19.35 30.57 -34.53
C VAL A 17 18.80 31.97 -34.75
N GLU A 18 18.58 32.75 -33.70
CA GLU A 18 18.69 34.20 -33.82
C GLU A 18 19.42 34.79 -32.61
N GLU A 19 20.65 35.21 -32.92
CA GLU A 19 21.55 36.03 -32.15
C GLU A 19 21.26 37.50 -32.49
N VAL A 20 20.99 38.34 -31.49
CA VAL A 20 21.06 39.80 -31.65
C VAL A 20 21.80 40.40 -30.45
N THR A 21 22.83 41.15 -30.79
CA THR A 21 23.83 41.83 -29.98
C THR A 21 23.47 43.29 -29.64
N GLU A 22 24.12 43.79 -28.57
CA GLU A 22 24.64 45.16 -28.31
C GLU A 22 23.68 46.33 -27.94
N GLU A 23 23.80 46.91 -26.73
CA GLU A 23 24.61 48.09 -26.28
C GLU A 23 23.68 49.28 -25.93
N GLU A 24 23.52 49.59 -24.65
CA GLU A 24 24.17 50.66 -23.86
C GLU A 24 23.42 52.01 -23.89
N MET A 25 22.90 52.46 -22.74
CA MET A 25 23.06 53.86 -22.31
C MET A 25 22.74 54.05 -20.82
N VAL A 26 23.73 54.54 -20.10
CA VAL A 26 23.74 55.00 -18.71
C VAL A 26 22.89 56.27 -18.53
N THR A 27 22.13 56.38 -17.44
CA THR A 27 21.99 57.65 -16.71
C THR A 27 21.97 57.40 -15.20
N GLU A 28 22.99 57.91 -14.50
CA GLU A 28 23.02 58.05 -13.05
C GLU A 28 22.15 59.25 -12.62
N GLY A 29 21.46 59.11 -11.49
CA GLY A 29 20.89 60.26 -10.76
C GLY A 29 19.96 59.84 -9.62
N PRO A 30 20.01 60.49 -8.44
CA PRO A 30 20.06 59.72 -7.20
C PRO A 30 18.76 59.73 -6.39
N GLU A 31 18.78 58.84 -5.40
CA GLU A 31 18.38 59.10 -4.03
C GLU A 31 16.98 58.62 -3.56
N LYS A 32 17.04 57.90 -2.42
CA LYS A 32 16.05 57.68 -1.35
C LYS A 32 14.79 56.85 -1.65
N ASN A 33 14.90 55.53 -1.43
CA ASN A 33 14.07 54.90 -0.39
C ASN A 33 14.71 53.63 0.20
N VAL A 34 15.23 53.79 1.41
CA VAL A 34 15.79 52.74 2.28
C VAL A 34 14.63 52.11 3.05
N VAL A 35 14.53 50.77 2.97
CA VAL A 35 13.89 49.86 3.95
C VAL A 35 12.36 50.06 4.06
N THR A 36 11.52 49.09 3.70
CA THR A 36 11.24 47.89 4.52
C THR A 36 10.35 46.91 3.71
N SER A 37 10.91 45.85 3.11
CA SER A 37 10.10 44.69 2.64
C SER A 37 10.67 43.33 3.07
N SER A 38 11.85 43.33 3.67
CA SER A 38 12.63 42.11 3.97
C SER A 38 12.13 41.32 5.21
N VAL A 39 11.16 41.84 5.98
CA VAL A 39 10.74 41.23 7.27
C VAL A 39 9.48 40.35 7.15
N GLN A 40 8.70 40.45 6.06
CA GLN A 40 7.47 39.65 5.91
C GLN A 40 7.67 38.29 5.22
N SER A 41 8.69 38.14 4.36
CA SER A 41 8.91 36.89 3.58
C SER A 41 9.37 35.70 4.43
N THR A 42 10.13 35.95 5.49
CA THR A 42 10.72 34.88 6.33
C THR A 42 9.73 34.28 7.34
N GLY A 43 8.72 35.07 7.73
CA GLY A 43 7.68 34.61 8.66
C GLY A 43 6.77 33.55 8.05
N THR A 44 6.43 33.69 6.77
CA THR A 44 5.56 32.76 6.03
C THR A 44 6.27 31.45 5.70
N GLU A 45 7.54 31.50 5.30
CA GLU A 45 8.33 30.30 4.99
C GLU A 45 8.54 29.42 6.22
N MET A 46 8.89 30.02 7.36
CA MET A 46 9.08 29.28 8.61
C MET A 46 7.77 28.63 9.08
N GLU A 47 6.62 29.30 8.92
CA GLU A 47 5.32 28.72 9.29
C GLU A 47 4.91 27.59 8.33
N ASN A 48 5.12 27.77 7.02
CA ASN A 48 4.88 26.73 6.03
C ASN A 48 5.72 25.48 6.31
N ALA A 49 7.00 25.63 6.64
CA ALA A 49 7.87 24.53 7.01
C ALA A 49 7.39 23.79 8.28
N LYS A 50 6.91 24.53 9.29
CA LYS A 50 6.30 23.93 10.49
C LYS A 50 5.03 23.17 10.14
N GLN A 51 4.16 23.73 9.30
CA GLN A 51 2.94 23.09 8.87
C GLN A 51 3.22 21.82 8.05
N ALA A 52 4.18 21.87 7.12
CA ALA A 52 4.64 20.71 6.35
C ALA A 52 5.15 19.60 7.28
N SER A 53 5.95 19.95 8.30
CA SER A 53 6.41 18.98 9.31
C SER A 53 5.25 18.33 10.08
N LYS A 54 4.25 19.12 10.49
CA LYS A 54 3.05 18.62 11.16
C LYS A 54 2.26 17.66 10.26
N LEU A 55 2.02 18.03 9.00
CA LEU A 55 1.30 17.21 8.03
C LEU A 55 2.07 15.93 7.70
N LYS A 56 3.39 15.97 7.55
CA LYS A 56 4.23 14.78 7.36
C LYS A 56 4.10 13.79 8.52
N LYS A 57 4.10 14.29 9.77
CA LYS A 57 3.87 13.45 10.96
C LYS A 57 2.47 12.86 10.95
N ALA A 58 1.44 13.66 10.66
CA ALA A 58 0.06 13.20 10.57
C ALA A 58 -0.13 12.12 9.49
N ARG A 59 0.52 12.30 8.32
CA ARG A 59 0.55 11.35 7.21
C ARG A 59 1.11 10.01 7.64
N THR A 60 2.29 10.01 8.27
CA THR A 60 2.93 8.79 8.79
C THR A 60 2.10 8.12 9.88
N ALA A 61 1.48 8.90 10.77
CA ALA A 61 0.58 8.36 11.79
C ALA A 61 -0.65 7.69 11.16
N LYS A 62 -1.22 8.30 10.10
CA LYS A 62 -2.35 7.72 9.37
C LYS A 62 -1.96 6.44 8.63
N LEU A 63 -0.78 6.41 8.01
CA LEU A 63 -0.21 5.20 7.43
C LEU A 63 -0.07 4.07 8.46
N SER A 64 0.38 4.38 9.68
CA SER A 64 0.42 3.39 10.77
C SER A 64 -0.97 2.82 11.11
N GLN A 65 -2.01 3.65 11.10
CA GLN A 65 -3.39 3.19 11.31
C GLN A 65 -3.84 2.24 10.19
N LEU A 66 -3.51 2.57 8.94
CA LEU A 66 -3.76 1.68 7.79
C LEU A 66 -3.04 0.35 7.97
N THR A 67 -1.74 0.34 8.29
CA THR A 67 -0.99 -0.90 8.51
C THR A 67 -1.60 -1.77 9.60
N LYS A 68 -1.99 -1.18 10.74
CA LYS A 68 -2.66 -1.92 11.82
C LYS A 68 -3.95 -2.57 11.34
N ARG A 69 -4.79 -1.82 10.62
CA ARG A 69 -6.07 -2.32 10.11
C ARG A 69 -5.88 -3.39 9.04
N LYS A 70 -4.88 -3.24 8.15
CA LYS A 70 -4.46 -4.25 7.18
C LYS A 70 -4.14 -5.57 7.89
N ASN A 71 -3.35 -5.52 8.97
CA ASN A 71 -2.98 -6.74 9.70
C ASN A 71 -4.19 -7.41 10.37
N VAL A 72 -5.14 -6.64 10.92
CA VAL A 72 -6.39 -7.19 11.46
C VAL A 72 -7.17 -7.92 10.37
N MET A 73 -7.31 -7.32 9.19
CA MET A 73 -8.00 -7.95 8.07
C MET A 73 -7.30 -9.22 7.58
N ILE A 74 -5.95 -9.21 7.51
CA ILE A 74 -5.18 -10.41 7.12
C ILE A 74 -5.49 -11.58 8.06
N GLN A 75 -5.52 -11.33 9.38
CA GLN A 75 -5.87 -12.36 10.36
C GLN A 75 -7.31 -12.87 10.18
N LEU A 76 -8.27 -11.96 9.95
CA LEU A 76 -9.67 -12.34 9.72
C LEU A 76 -9.87 -13.08 8.39
N MET A 77 -8.99 -12.91 7.41
CA MET A 77 -9.04 -13.61 6.13
C MET A 77 -8.52 -15.05 6.21
N GLU A 78 -7.89 -15.46 7.32
CA GLU A 78 -7.46 -16.85 7.55
C GLU A 78 -8.66 -17.79 7.72
N ASP A 79 -9.75 -17.30 8.34
CA ASP A 79 -10.97 -18.05 8.59
C ASP A 79 -12.16 -17.47 7.81
N VAL A 80 -12.89 -18.33 7.09
CA VAL A 80 -14.06 -17.90 6.28
C VAL A 80 -15.21 -17.36 7.14
N SER A 81 -15.25 -17.71 8.43
CA SER A 81 -16.26 -17.23 9.39
C SER A 81 -16.19 -15.72 9.64
N GLY A 82 -15.02 -15.08 9.41
CA GLY A 82 -14.81 -13.64 9.60
C GLY A 82 -15.28 -12.78 8.43
N PHE A 83 -16.08 -13.31 7.49
CA PHE A 83 -16.45 -12.61 6.25
C PHE A 83 -17.08 -11.23 6.49
N HIS A 84 -18.03 -11.14 7.42
CA HIS A 84 -18.71 -9.88 7.72
C HIS A 84 -17.76 -8.87 8.34
N GLU A 85 -16.91 -9.31 9.26
CA GLU A 85 -15.90 -8.50 9.91
C GLU A 85 -14.86 -7.99 8.90
N VAL A 86 -14.40 -8.82 7.95
CA VAL A 86 -13.50 -8.39 6.87
C VAL A 86 -14.14 -7.28 6.04
N ARG A 87 -15.42 -7.41 5.68
CA ARG A 87 -16.15 -6.40 4.90
C ARG A 87 -16.25 -5.07 5.65
N ASP A 88 -16.62 -5.09 6.92
CA ASP A 88 -16.77 -3.87 7.72
C ASP A 88 -15.40 -3.21 7.99
N ASN A 89 -14.36 -4.01 8.20
CA ASN A 89 -12.99 -3.52 8.28
C ASN A 89 -12.51 -2.91 6.97
N LEU A 90 -12.90 -3.47 5.81
CA LEU A 90 -12.57 -2.92 4.49
C LEU A 90 -13.19 -1.53 4.28
N HIS A 91 -14.44 -1.31 4.70
CA HIS A 91 -15.05 0.02 4.67
C HIS A 91 -14.25 1.02 5.51
N THR A 92 -13.96 0.67 6.76
CA THR A 92 -13.15 1.50 7.66
C THR A 92 -11.75 1.77 7.08
N TYR A 93 -11.15 0.78 6.42
CA TYR A 93 -9.84 0.89 5.80
C TYR A 93 -9.85 1.88 4.64
N LYS A 94 -10.90 1.87 3.80
CA LYS A 94 -11.06 2.84 2.69
C LYS A 94 -11.21 4.26 3.21
N ASP A 95 -12.00 4.48 4.26
CA ASP A 95 -12.14 5.80 4.88
C ASP A 95 -10.81 6.33 5.43
N LEU A 96 -10.01 5.45 6.04
CA LEU A 96 -8.66 5.81 6.51
C LEU A 96 -7.72 6.14 5.34
N LEU A 97 -7.87 5.45 4.20
CA LEU A 97 -7.06 5.66 3.01
C LEU A 97 -7.39 7.00 2.35
N GLU A 98 -8.66 7.38 2.27
CA GLU A 98 -9.06 8.70 1.78
C GLU A 98 -8.44 9.80 2.64
N ARG A 99 -8.58 9.72 3.96
CA ARG A 99 -7.95 10.67 4.90
C ARG A 99 -6.43 10.71 4.76
N PHE A 100 -5.79 9.57 4.50
CA PHE A 100 -4.34 9.52 4.23
C PHE A 100 -3.98 10.29 2.96
N LYS A 101 -4.72 10.08 1.87
CA LYS A 101 -4.54 10.80 0.60
C LYS A 101 -4.81 12.30 0.75
N ASP A 102 -5.80 12.69 1.53
CA ASP A 102 -6.10 14.10 1.81
C ASP A 102 -4.96 14.79 2.56
N ILE A 103 -4.44 14.17 3.62
CA ILE A 103 -3.29 14.70 4.35
C ILE A 103 -2.07 14.82 3.44
N HIS A 104 -1.85 13.83 2.55
CA HIS A 104 -0.77 13.88 1.59
C HIS A 104 -0.95 15.03 0.57
N ARG A 105 -2.16 15.22 0.02
CA ARG A 105 -2.47 16.36 -0.87
C ARG A 105 -2.18 17.70 -0.20
N ASN A 106 -2.65 17.89 1.02
CA ASN A 106 -2.38 19.11 1.79
C ASN A 106 -0.89 19.30 2.11
N TYR A 107 -0.15 18.21 2.28
CA TYR A 107 1.31 18.27 2.46
C TYR A 107 2.01 18.70 1.17
N GLN A 108 1.57 18.20 0.01
CA GLN A 108 2.12 18.55 -1.29
C GLN A 108 1.93 20.02 -1.66
N GLU A 109 0.85 20.66 -1.19
CA GLU A 109 0.62 22.10 -1.40
C GLU A 109 1.67 23.00 -0.73
N LEU A 110 2.45 22.47 0.22
CA LEU A 110 3.47 23.22 0.96
C LEU A 110 4.90 22.95 0.48
N LEU A 111 5.07 22.08 -0.52
CA LEU A 111 6.36 21.69 -1.07
C LEU A 111 6.64 22.41 -2.38
N THR A 112 7.92 22.50 -2.76
CA THR A 112 8.29 22.90 -4.12
C THR A 112 7.98 21.76 -5.11
N GLU A 113 7.96 22.07 -6.40
CA GLU A 113 7.67 21.09 -7.45
C GLU A 113 8.66 19.92 -7.45
N GLU A 114 9.94 20.20 -7.21
CA GLU A 114 11.01 19.21 -7.16
C GLU A 114 10.85 18.30 -5.94
N GLU A 115 10.57 18.88 -4.77
CA GLU A 115 10.33 18.14 -3.53
C GLU A 115 9.09 17.25 -3.64
N ARG A 116 8.04 17.73 -4.30
CA ARG A 116 6.82 16.97 -4.56
C ARG A 116 7.11 15.73 -5.40
N LYS A 117 7.75 15.91 -6.56
CA LYS A 117 8.08 14.79 -7.47
C LYS A 117 8.95 13.74 -6.78
N GLN A 118 9.89 14.19 -5.96
CA GLN A 118 10.75 13.32 -5.18
C GLN A 118 9.95 12.54 -4.12
N ASP A 119 9.13 13.21 -3.31
CA ASP A 119 8.31 12.53 -2.29
C ASP A 119 7.29 11.56 -2.91
N ASP A 120 6.71 11.93 -4.06
CA ASP A 120 5.76 11.09 -4.78
C ASP A 120 6.42 9.81 -5.29
N SER A 121 7.51 9.94 -6.04
CA SER A 121 8.20 8.79 -6.65
C SER A 121 8.88 7.88 -5.61
N GLU A 122 9.51 8.44 -4.58
CA GLU A 122 10.28 7.64 -3.62
C GLU A 122 9.45 7.09 -2.46
N TRP A 123 8.36 7.78 -2.08
CA TRP A 123 7.64 7.47 -0.85
C TRP A 123 6.16 7.20 -1.05
N PHE A 124 5.42 8.12 -1.69
CA PHE A 124 3.96 8.01 -1.75
C PHE A 124 3.47 6.93 -2.72
N GLU A 125 3.94 6.96 -3.97
CA GLU A 125 3.53 6.00 -5.01
C GLU A 125 3.84 4.54 -4.62
N PRO A 126 5.03 4.18 -4.12
CA PRO A 126 5.30 2.83 -3.64
C PRO A 126 4.30 2.38 -2.55
N LYS A 127 3.95 3.28 -1.63
CA LYS A 127 3.04 2.97 -0.52
C LYS A 127 1.60 2.84 -1.00
N ILE A 128 1.15 3.70 -1.91
CA ILE A 128 -0.18 3.59 -2.51
C ILE A 128 -0.29 2.30 -3.32
N ASN A 129 0.74 1.92 -4.07
CA ASN A 129 0.76 0.67 -4.81
C ASN A 129 0.61 -0.55 -3.87
N GLU A 130 1.40 -0.63 -2.79
CA GLU A 130 1.27 -1.68 -1.77
C GLU A 130 -0.15 -1.76 -1.17
N ILE A 131 -0.78 -0.61 -0.94
CA ILE A 131 -2.14 -0.52 -0.41
C ILE A 131 -3.16 -1.00 -1.45
N ASN A 132 -3.03 -0.58 -2.71
CA ASN A 132 -3.93 -0.97 -3.79
C ASN A 132 -3.85 -2.48 -4.07
N THR A 133 -2.63 -3.04 -4.11
CA THR A 133 -2.45 -4.50 -4.23
C THR A 133 -3.17 -5.25 -3.10
N PHE A 134 -3.07 -4.75 -1.87
CA PHE A 134 -3.78 -5.33 -0.74
C PHE A 134 -5.30 -5.23 -0.90
N LEU A 135 -5.84 -4.07 -1.30
CA LEU A 135 -7.28 -3.89 -1.54
C LEU A 135 -7.81 -4.85 -2.61
N SER A 136 -7.06 -5.07 -3.69
CA SER A 136 -7.40 -6.04 -4.72
C SER A 136 -7.43 -7.47 -4.16
N SER A 137 -6.45 -7.84 -3.34
CA SER A 137 -6.42 -9.15 -2.67
C SER A 137 -7.65 -9.38 -1.79
N VAL A 138 -8.03 -8.39 -0.98
CA VAL A 138 -9.23 -8.45 -0.13
C VAL A 138 -10.50 -8.58 -0.98
N SER A 139 -10.61 -7.81 -2.06
CA SER A 139 -11.77 -7.86 -2.96
C SER A 139 -11.94 -9.24 -3.60
N THR A 140 -10.83 -9.85 -4.03
CA THR A 140 -10.81 -11.22 -4.56
C THR A 140 -11.25 -12.24 -3.51
N TRP A 141 -10.74 -12.11 -2.28
CA TRP A 141 -11.12 -12.98 -1.17
C TRP A 141 -12.61 -12.89 -0.83
N ILE A 142 -13.16 -11.67 -0.72
CA ILE A 142 -14.59 -11.44 -0.47
C ILE A 142 -15.45 -12.09 -1.56
N SER A 143 -15.05 -11.94 -2.83
CA SER A 143 -15.77 -12.53 -3.96
C SER A 143 -15.73 -14.06 -3.92
N GLY A 144 -14.60 -14.66 -3.50
CA GLY A 144 -14.46 -16.11 -3.32
C GLY A 144 -15.29 -16.64 -2.16
N ALA A 145 -15.20 -16.01 -0.99
CA ALA A 145 -15.93 -16.41 0.22
C ALA A 145 -17.46 -16.33 0.01
N SER A 146 -17.94 -15.30 -0.70
CA SER A 146 -19.37 -15.16 -1.02
C SER A 146 -19.90 -16.29 -1.92
N ARG A 147 -19.04 -16.91 -2.75
CA ARG A 147 -19.43 -18.06 -3.58
C ARG A 147 -19.45 -19.36 -2.79
N ALA A 148 -18.54 -19.53 -1.84
CA ALA A 148 -18.48 -20.73 -0.99
C ALA A 148 -19.63 -20.81 0.02
N GLY A 149 -20.18 -19.67 0.45
CA GLY A 149 -21.34 -19.60 1.36
C GLY A 149 -22.71 -19.79 0.69
N LYS A 150 -22.77 -19.87 -0.64
CA LYS A 150 -23.99 -20.28 -1.35
C LYS A 150 -23.95 -21.81 -1.46
N PRO A 151 -24.99 -22.54 -1.01
CA PRO A 151 -25.13 -23.94 -1.40
C PRO A 151 -25.04 -23.97 -2.92
N GLN A 152 -24.07 -24.71 -3.46
CA GLN A 152 -24.22 -25.12 -4.85
C GLN A 152 -25.52 -25.90 -4.87
N GLU A 153 -26.53 -25.38 -5.55
CA GLU A 153 -27.60 -26.22 -6.08
C GLU A 153 -26.86 -27.26 -6.92
N GLU A 154 -26.65 -28.41 -6.30
CA GLU A 154 -26.19 -29.62 -6.93
C GLU A 154 -27.19 -29.83 -8.05
N GLU A 155 -26.76 -29.64 -9.31
CA GLU A 155 -27.56 -30.05 -10.44
C GLU A 155 -27.93 -31.51 -10.17
N GLU A 156 -29.20 -31.71 -9.85
CA GLU A 156 -29.82 -32.98 -9.54
C GLU A 156 -29.52 -33.90 -10.71
N ILE A 157 -28.49 -34.73 -10.56
CA ILE A 157 -28.18 -35.80 -11.49
C ILE A 157 -29.30 -36.81 -11.30
N SER A 158 -30.41 -36.57 -12.02
CA SER A 158 -31.58 -37.44 -12.09
C SER A 158 -31.11 -38.88 -12.27
N PRO A 159 -31.39 -39.80 -11.33
CA PRO A 159 -31.07 -41.21 -11.51
C PRO A 159 -32.01 -41.78 -12.57
N LYS A 160 -31.61 -41.65 -13.84
CA LYS A 160 -32.22 -42.39 -14.94
C LYS A 160 -31.67 -43.81 -14.92
N ASP A 161 -32.44 -44.64 -14.23
CA ASP A 161 -32.93 -45.91 -14.75
C ASP A 161 -31.89 -46.99 -15.04
N SER A 162 -31.80 -47.97 -14.12
CA SER A 162 -31.62 -49.38 -14.46
C SER A 162 -32.03 -50.22 -13.25
N ALA A 163 -33.33 -50.42 -13.12
CA ALA A 163 -33.89 -51.45 -12.27
C ALA A 163 -33.72 -52.82 -12.95
N SER A 164 -32.78 -53.64 -12.48
CA SER A 164 -32.83 -55.08 -12.73
C SER A 164 -33.29 -55.79 -11.46
N GLN A 165 -34.57 -56.13 -11.48
CA GLN A 165 -35.26 -57.03 -10.57
C GLN A 165 -34.57 -58.40 -10.51
N ALA A 166 -34.22 -58.86 -9.30
CA ALA A 166 -34.12 -60.28 -8.98
C ALA A 166 -34.41 -60.47 -7.48
N ASP A 167 -35.51 -61.16 -7.19
CA ASP A 167 -35.93 -61.70 -5.89
C ASP A 167 -36.10 -63.22 -6.08
N PRO A 168 -36.25 -64.08 -5.04
CA PRO A 168 -35.93 -63.93 -3.61
C PRO A 168 -35.30 -65.22 -2.98
N LEU A 169 -35.14 -65.17 -1.64
CA LEU A 169 -35.08 -66.26 -0.64
C LEU A 169 -33.75 -66.99 -0.35
N THR A 170 -33.25 -66.79 0.88
CA THR A 170 -33.28 -67.85 1.92
C THR A 170 -33.05 -67.28 3.33
N GLU A 171 -33.92 -67.69 4.25
CA GLU A 171 -33.85 -67.48 5.70
C GLU A 171 -32.61 -68.16 6.32
N PHE A 172 -32.08 -67.64 7.43
CA PHE A 172 -32.12 -68.32 8.75
C PHE A 172 -31.52 -67.42 9.86
N PRO A 173 -31.94 -67.59 11.13
CA PRO A 173 -31.74 -66.65 12.25
C PRO A 173 -30.58 -67.05 13.18
N ARG A 174 -30.16 -66.13 14.08
CA ARG A 174 -30.04 -66.35 15.55
C ARG A 174 -29.35 -65.20 16.31
N THR A 175 -30.14 -64.57 17.19
CA THR A 175 -29.93 -64.29 18.63
C THR A 175 -28.53 -64.20 19.27
N GLY A 176 -28.36 -63.14 20.07
CA GLY A 176 -27.51 -63.04 21.28
C GLY A 176 -27.08 -61.58 21.55
N ALA A 177 -27.71 -60.82 22.47
CA ALA A 177 -27.35 -60.67 23.90
C ALA A 177 -25.87 -60.24 24.10
N SER A 178 -25.44 -59.32 24.97
CA SER A 178 -26.01 -58.55 26.07
C SER A 178 -24.87 -57.70 26.67
N ALA A 179 -25.21 -56.52 27.22
CA ALA A 179 -24.64 -55.85 28.40
C ALA A 179 -23.17 -55.35 28.48
N GLY A 180 -23.06 -54.19 29.13
CA GLY A 180 -21.86 -53.64 29.78
C GLY A 180 -21.32 -52.42 29.02
N GLY A 181 -21.30 -51.19 29.54
CA GLY A 181 -21.22 -50.75 30.93
C GLY A 181 -20.00 -49.83 31.06
N ALA A 182 -20.14 -48.80 31.90
CA ALA A 182 -19.10 -47.95 32.47
C ALA A 182 -18.48 -46.83 31.60
N THR A 183 -19.06 -45.65 31.82
CA THR A 183 -18.35 -44.39 32.08
C THR A 183 -16.91 -44.53 32.58
N PHE A 184 -15.97 -43.85 31.92
CA PHE A 184 -14.78 -43.30 32.58
C PHE A 184 -14.53 -41.86 32.13
N LEU A 185 -14.50 -41.00 33.14
CA LEU A 185 -13.99 -39.64 33.12
C LEU A 185 -12.50 -39.65 32.78
N CYS A 186 -12.01 -38.68 32.01
CA CYS A 186 -10.97 -37.78 32.50
C CYS A 186 -10.74 -36.60 31.56
N ALA A 187 -10.98 -35.41 32.09
CA ALA A 187 -10.53 -34.15 31.53
C ALA A 187 -9.00 -34.08 31.57
N ALA A 188 -8.38 -33.74 30.45
CA ALA A 188 -7.03 -33.19 30.41
C ALA A 188 -7.08 -31.80 29.79
N ARG A 189 -7.35 -30.83 30.66
CA ARG A 189 -7.18 -29.40 30.41
C ARG A 189 -5.68 -29.11 30.53
N LEU A 190 -4.94 -29.20 29.42
CA LEU A 190 -3.57 -28.70 29.37
C LEU A 190 -3.56 -27.27 28.83
N ASN A 191 -3.27 -26.37 29.76
CA ASN A 191 -2.80 -25.01 29.50
C ASN A 191 -1.72 -25.01 28.42
N ARG A 192 -2.01 -24.37 27.27
CA ARG A 192 -0.98 -23.90 26.36
C ARG A 192 -0.86 -22.38 26.54
N ALA A 193 0.16 -21.97 27.26
CA ALA A 193 0.54 -20.58 27.42
C ALA A 193 0.94 -19.96 26.06
N PRO A 194 0.70 -18.66 25.86
CA PRO A 194 1.14 -17.94 24.67
C PRO A 194 2.64 -17.66 24.74
N SER A 195 3.42 -18.32 23.89
CA SER A 195 4.83 -18.00 23.70
C SER A 195 4.96 -16.75 22.84
N ALA A 196 5.42 -15.67 23.48
CA ALA A 196 6.35 -14.66 22.98
C ALA A 196 6.34 -14.33 21.47
N SER A 197 5.80 -13.15 21.17
CA SER A 197 6.36 -12.09 20.32
C SER A 197 7.19 -12.45 19.08
N PRO A 198 6.73 -12.00 17.89
CA PRO A 198 7.61 -11.53 16.83
C PRO A 198 7.36 -10.03 16.61
N VAL A 199 7.80 -9.20 17.56
CA VAL A 199 7.84 -7.74 17.38
C VAL A 199 9.28 -7.28 17.17
N LEU A 200 10.01 -7.95 16.27
CA LEU A 200 11.37 -7.56 15.86
C LEU A 200 11.57 -7.70 14.35
N PHE A 201 10.66 -7.15 13.55
CA PHE A 201 10.91 -6.94 12.11
C PHE A 201 10.88 -5.46 11.68
N PHE A 202 10.65 -4.51 12.59
CA PHE A 202 10.48 -3.09 12.20
C PHE A 202 11.53 -2.13 12.76
N LEU A 203 12.65 -2.63 13.29
CA LEU A 203 13.80 -1.77 13.61
C LEU A 203 14.88 -1.72 12.52
N SER A 204 14.75 -2.50 11.43
CA SER A 204 15.74 -2.49 10.35
C SER A 204 15.48 -1.47 9.23
N PHE A 205 14.27 -0.92 9.12
CA PHE A 205 13.96 0.08 8.08
C PHE A 205 14.26 1.53 8.48
N PHE A 206 14.29 1.86 9.77
CA PHE A 206 14.64 3.20 10.22
C PHE A 206 16.16 3.46 10.22
N TRP A 207 16.99 2.41 10.32
CA TRP A 207 18.44 2.59 10.39
C TRP A 207 19.10 2.80 9.04
N TYR A 208 18.50 2.30 7.94
CA TYR A 208 19.05 2.49 6.60
C TYR A 208 18.98 3.94 6.11
N PHE A 209 17.95 4.70 6.51
CA PHE A 209 17.77 6.09 6.04
C PHE A 209 18.70 7.11 6.72
N VAL A 210 19.07 6.88 7.99
CA VAL A 210 20.04 7.73 8.69
C VAL A 210 21.46 7.53 8.14
N VAL A 211 21.82 6.30 7.73
CA VAL A 211 23.14 6.00 7.18
C VAL A 211 23.33 6.56 5.76
N VAL A 212 22.27 6.62 4.95
CA VAL A 212 22.34 7.19 3.59
C VAL A 212 22.39 8.73 3.62
N ALA A 213 21.65 9.38 4.53
CA ALA A 213 21.68 10.85 4.65
C ALA A 213 23.01 11.40 5.19
N CYS A 214 23.72 10.67 6.07
CA CYS A 214 25.03 11.10 6.57
C CYS A 214 26.18 10.90 5.57
N ARG A 215 26.01 10.10 4.51
CA ARG A 215 27.06 9.84 3.52
C ARG A 215 27.12 10.87 2.39
N SER A 216 26.03 11.61 2.14
CA SER A 216 25.96 12.59 1.03
C SER A 216 26.51 13.98 1.38
N VAL A 217 26.62 14.34 2.66
CA VAL A 217 27.09 15.68 3.09
C VAL A 217 28.62 15.76 3.22
N ASN A 218 29.34 14.63 3.22
CA ASN A 218 30.79 14.60 3.51
C ASN A 218 31.73 14.46 2.28
N MET A 219 31.30 14.88 1.09
CA MET A 219 32.13 14.79 -0.13
C MET A 219 32.35 16.11 -0.90
N ARG A 220 31.99 17.28 -0.33
CA ARG A 220 32.22 18.60 -0.98
C ARG A 220 33.25 19.51 -0.30
N GLY A 221 34.20 18.93 0.43
CA GLY A 221 35.13 19.73 1.23
C GLY A 221 36.59 19.27 1.20
N ARG A 222 37.20 19.05 0.02
CA ARG A 222 38.68 19.07 -0.10
C ARG A 222 39.16 19.04 -1.55
N ALA A 223 39.63 20.19 -2.06
CA ALA A 223 40.84 20.33 -2.87
C ALA A 223 40.86 21.73 -3.53
N ALA A 224 41.14 22.75 -2.73
CA ALA A 224 41.72 24.00 -3.21
C ALA A 224 43.23 23.95 -2.93
N GLY A 225 44.03 24.27 -3.95
CA GLY A 225 45.36 24.85 -3.83
C GLY A 225 46.55 23.90 -3.70
N VAL A 226 47.33 23.78 -4.78
CA VAL A 226 48.80 23.94 -4.72
C VAL A 226 49.22 24.59 -6.03
N GLY A 227 49.67 25.83 -5.95
CA GLY A 227 50.58 26.43 -6.91
C GLY A 227 52.01 26.29 -6.40
N GLN A 228 52.92 25.89 -7.29
CA GLN A 228 54.28 26.39 -7.44
C GLN A 228 54.81 25.92 -8.79
#